data_AF-D3VA55-F1
#
_entry.id   AF-D3VA55-F1
#
_cell.length_a   1.000
_cell.length_b   1.000
_cell.length_c   1.000
_cell.angle_alpha   90.00
_cell.angle_beta   90.00
_cell.angle_gamma   90.00
#
_symmetry.space_group_name_H-M   'P 1'
#
loop_
_entity.id
_entity.type
_entity.pdbx_description
1 polymer ?
#
loop_
_entity_poly.entity_id
_entity_poly.type
_entity_poly.pdbx_seq_one_letter_code
_entity_poly.pdbx_strand_id
1 'polypeptide(L)'
;MNTSISETKAIPRLGNRITVLIPAFKYSLSCAWTKERPLPAVELFSCRLLLIFEKLLPGEIQDFFGLNDREREELVHSLQEKRLATLDQQGFMIPTPLLLSQSGQNGKAPMLVEYIEQTENVVFDVFTLSVRKEKALSPNMFGLPELSILEQYRKRNTSEITEAFGRQFRSYLEISKTQDHEKKRTQLYKIMGCQKNGILQLPIDIEFTYQATEHGEPKKWTSSYEHKTLQRPLSNELESHIADYLGGLVLSEKGIDAEEYCRLVDDSVLIKFTNGYRLDYSSWLVAREERKTGYGSPDTTALFGPVYLADNRKTVLKKIRQELLEKGDHEELRAIWLSSDIPLWAASSDALSTFSEDLASLLEKGTEQSSFTMIHQGCNFDDAKASQKHYKFNIPFGVMTPNDLDRMEIFIIPGIFAFVQYHGQPNIDSAVTLPIGYMTVNQERLNLIESLIKERLGPIESLRMSWPSSGKDIFELIPSNWKILGREPTPESNKTPSRAILRLKKS
;
A
#
# COMPACT_ATOMS: atom_id res chain seq x y z
N MET A 1 -46.06 -2.09 13.47
CA MET A 1 -45.93 -1.67 12.06
C MET A 1 -44.46 -1.76 11.71
N ASN A 2 -44.06 -2.90 11.13
CA ASN A 2 -42.69 -3.12 10.64
C ASN A 2 -42.71 -2.78 9.14
N THR A 3 -42.19 -1.61 8.79
CA THR A 3 -41.83 -1.30 7.41
C THR A 3 -40.60 -2.11 7.05
N SER A 4 -40.82 -3.24 6.40
CA SER A 4 -39.82 -3.99 5.66
C SER A 4 -39.28 -3.09 4.54
N ILE A 5 -38.08 -2.55 4.74
CA ILE A 5 -37.32 -1.89 3.68
C ILE A 5 -36.91 -2.98 2.70
N SER A 6 -37.39 -2.86 1.47
CA SER A 6 -36.94 -3.61 0.31
C SER A 6 -35.43 -3.36 0.17
N GLU A 7 -34.60 -4.33 0.57
CA GLU A 7 -33.18 -4.30 0.25
C GLU A 7 -33.04 -4.49 -1.26
N THR A 8 -32.57 -3.45 -1.95
CA THR A 8 -32.18 -3.53 -3.36
C THR A 8 -31.22 -4.71 -3.57
N LYS A 9 -31.51 -5.59 -4.53
CA LYS A 9 -30.70 -6.76 -4.93
C LYS A 9 -29.30 -6.42 -5.48
N ALA A 10 -28.86 -5.16 -5.35
CA ALA A 10 -27.64 -4.68 -5.97
C ALA A 10 -26.40 -5.34 -5.38
N ILE A 11 -25.49 -5.80 -6.23
CA ILE A 11 -24.27 -6.49 -5.82
C ILE A 11 -23.25 -5.43 -5.39
N PRO A 12 -22.65 -5.54 -4.19
CA PRO A 12 -21.59 -4.63 -3.78
C PRO A 12 -20.37 -4.78 -4.72
N ARG A 13 -19.81 -3.64 -5.15
CA ARG A 13 -18.66 -3.59 -6.07
C ARG A 13 -17.52 -2.78 -5.47
N LEU A 14 -16.30 -3.32 -5.55
CA LEU A 14 -15.10 -2.56 -5.25
C LEU A 14 -14.98 -1.40 -6.25
N GLY A 15 -15.08 -0.17 -5.76
CA GLY A 15 -15.00 1.02 -6.59
C GLY A 15 -13.61 1.64 -6.61
N ASN A 16 -12.91 1.64 -5.47
CA ASN A 16 -11.57 2.18 -5.39
C ASN A 16 -10.76 1.48 -4.29
N ARG A 17 -9.44 1.49 -4.44
CA ARG A 17 -8.48 1.06 -3.41
C ARG A 17 -7.35 2.05 -3.39
N ILE A 18 -7.06 2.60 -2.22
CA ILE A 18 -5.94 3.51 -2.00
C ILE A 18 -5.01 2.97 -0.91
N THR A 19 -3.79 3.47 -0.88
CA THR A 19 -2.81 3.23 0.18
C THR A 19 -2.42 4.58 0.77
N VAL A 20 -2.61 4.75 2.09
CA VAL A 20 -2.14 5.92 2.84
C VAL A 20 -1.01 5.54 3.77
N LEU A 21 -0.13 6.49 4.06
CA LEU A 21 0.99 6.32 4.96
C LEU A 21 0.64 6.92 6.32
N ILE A 22 0.61 6.07 7.36
CA ILE A 22 0.45 6.54 8.73
C ILE A 22 1.82 6.68 9.39
N PRO A 23 2.06 7.73 10.18
CA PRO A 23 3.31 7.90 10.89
C PRO A 23 3.43 6.89 12.04
N ALA A 24 4.63 6.38 12.23
CA ALA A 24 5.00 5.49 13.32
C ALA A 24 6.36 5.88 13.90
N PHE A 25 6.57 5.58 15.18
CA PHE A 25 7.84 5.80 15.86
C PHE A 25 8.49 4.48 16.21
N LYS A 26 9.80 4.41 15.97
CA LYS A 26 10.66 3.32 16.40
C LYS A 26 11.27 3.65 17.75
N TYR A 27 11.20 2.71 18.69
CA TYR A 27 11.81 2.82 20.01
C TYR A 27 12.74 1.64 20.26
N SER A 28 13.89 1.90 20.89
CA SER A 28 14.71 0.89 21.56
C SER A 28 14.23 0.75 22.99
N LEU A 29 13.82 -0.45 23.37
CA LEU A 29 13.42 -0.79 24.73
C LEU A 29 14.43 -1.78 25.30
N SER A 30 15.15 -1.35 26.34
CA SER A 30 15.98 -2.28 27.12
C SER A 30 15.04 -3.00 28.09
N CYS A 31 14.81 -4.28 27.85
CA CYS A 31 13.90 -5.08 28.65
C CYS A 31 14.54 -6.40 29.07
N ALA A 32 14.03 -6.92 30.17
CA ALA A 32 14.31 -8.27 30.60
C ALA A 32 13.04 -9.10 30.50
N TRP A 33 13.18 -10.28 29.93
CA TRP A 33 12.11 -11.26 29.86
C TRP A 33 12.55 -12.59 30.45
N THR A 34 11.58 -13.40 30.83
CA THR A 34 11.79 -14.76 31.28
C THR A 34 11.42 -15.73 30.17
N LYS A 35 12.26 -16.74 29.92
CA LYS A 35 11.98 -17.83 28.98
C LYS A 35 11.92 -19.15 29.73
N GLU A 36 10.80 -19.84 29.64
CA GLU A 36 10.69 -21.20 30.17
C GLU A 36 11.36 -22.20 29.22
N ARG A 37 12.38 -22.91 29.70
CA ARG A 37 13.05 -24.00 28.97
C ARG A 37 12.82 -25.34 29.68
N PRO A 38 12.60 -26.43 28.92
CA PRO A 38 12.55 -27.76 29.51
C PRO A 38 13.93 -28.11 30.09
N LEU A 39 13.91 -28.84 31.20
CA LEU A 39 15.12 -29.42 31.76
C LEU A 39 15.73 -30.47 30.81
N PRO A 40 17.07 -30.63 30.78
CA PRO A 40 17.71 -31.81 30.20
C PRO A 40 17.08 -33.10 30.73
N ALA A 41 17.07 -34.16 29.91
CA ALA A 41 16.33 -35.38 30.24
C ALA A 41 16.67 -35.95 31.62
N VAL A 42 17.96 -36.10 31.94
CA VAL A 42 18.41 -36.67 33.23
C VAL A 42 17.92 -35.81 34.40
N GLU A 43 18.12 -34.49 34.35
CA GLU A 43 17.63 -33.57 35.39
C GLU A 43 16.10 -33.59 35.53
N LEU A 44 15.39 -33.62 34.40
CA LEU A 44 13.94 -33.68 34.38
C LEU A 44 13.41 -34.95 35.05
N PHE A 45 13.98 -36.09 34.69
CA PHE A 45 13.56 -37.38 35.27
C PHE A 45 13.99 -37.50 36.73
N SER A 46 15.16 -36.99 37.12
CA SER A 46 15.55 -36.88 38.54
C SER A 46 14.55 -36.04 39.34
N CYS A 47 14.12 -34.90 38.81
CA CYS A 47 13.08 -34.08 39.43
C CYS A 47 11.74 -34.84 39.55
N ARG A 48 11.36 -35.63 38.54
CA ARG A 48 10.16 -36.47 38.60
C ARG A 48 10.26 -37.57 39.66
N LEU A 49 11.42 -38.23 39.76
CA LEU A 49 11.67 -39.23 40.80
C LEU A 49 11.58 -38.59 42.19
N LEU A 50 12.18 -37.42 42.39
CA LEU A 50 12.07 -36.67 43.65
C LEU A 50 10.65 -36.23 43.98
N LEU A 51 9.82 -35.90 42.98
CA LEU A 51 8.41 -35.58 43.19
C LEU A 51 7.56 -36.81 43.54
N ILE A 52 7.95 -38.01 43.10
CA ILE A 52 7.23 -39.26 43.37
C ILE A 52 7.64 -39.83 44.74
N PHE A 53 8.94 -39.86 45.02
CA PHE A 53 9.49 -40.52 46.19
C PHE A 53 9.72 -39.55 47.36
N GLU A 54 9.61 -38.24 47.12
CA GLU A 54 9.79 -37.13 48.08
C GLU A 54 11.21 -37.02 48.68
N LYS A 55 11.98 -38.10 48.70
CA LYS A 55 13.31 -38.21 49.28
C LYS A 55 14.08 -39.37 48.63
N LEU A 56 15.28 -39.09 48.10
CA LEU A 56 16.13 -40.10 47.44
C LEU A 56 17.61 -39.87 47.76
N LEU A 57 18.40 -40.93 47.85
CA LEU A 57 19.86 -40.84 47.91
C LEU A 57 20.43 -40.53 46.52
N PRO A 58 21.51 -39.73 46.42
CA PRO A 58 22.23 -39.53 45.17
C PRO A 58 22.67 -40.83 44.49
N GLY A 59 23.01 -41.87 45.25
CA GLY A 59 23.33 -43.20 44.74
C GLY A 59 22.15 -43.89 44.05
N GLU A 60 20.92 -43.71 44.55
CA GLU A 60 19.72 -44.30 43.92
C GLU A 60 19.43 -43.67 42.55
N ILE A 61 19.67 -42.35 42.42
CA ILE A 61 19.60 -41.65 41.14
C ILE A 61 20.72 -42.12 40.20
N GLN A 62 21.93 -42.28 40.72
CA GLN A 62 23.07 -42.81 39.97
C GLN A 62 22.76 -44.19 39.38
N ASP A 63 22.26 -45.11 40.20
CA ASP A 63 21.92 -46.48 39.79
C ASP A 63 20.78 -46.51 38.77
N PHE A 64 19.75 -45.66 38.95
CA PHE A 64 18.62 -45.58 38.01
C PHE A 64 19.03 -45.14 36.60
N PHE A 65 19.92 -44.15 36.50
CA PHE A 65 20.38 -43.61 35.21
C PHE A 65 21.67 -44.26 34.68
N GLY A 66 22.35 -45.09 35.48
CA GLY A 66 23.63 -45.69 35.13
C GLY A 66 24.78 -44.68 35.07
N LEU A 67 24.74 -43.65 35.93
CA LEU A 67 25.76 -42.60 35.97
C LEU A 67 27.03 -43.08 36.69
N ASN A 68 28.18 -42.54 36.31
CA ASN A 68 29.39 -42.68 37.12
C ASN A 68 29.40 -41.68 38.29
N ASP A 69 30.34 -41.83 39.23
CA ASP A 69 30.40 -40.98 40.44
C ASP A 69 30.54 -39.48 40.12
N ARG A 70 31.29 -39.15 39.07
CA ARG A 70 31.49 -37.77 38.64
C ARG A 70 30.21 -37.19 38.03
N GLU A 71 29.53 -37.95 37.17
CA GLU A 71 28.27 -37.54 36.56
C GLU A 71 27.15 -37.38 37.61
N ARG A 72 27.13 -38.24 38.65
CA ARG A 72 26.25 -38.08 39.81
C ARG A 72 26.52 -36.74 40.51
N GLU A 73 27.78 -36.43 40.82
CA GLU A 73 28.14 -35.19 41.50
C GLU A 73 27.79 -33.96 40.67
N GLU A 74 28.06 -33.98 39.37
CA GLU A 74 27.68 -32.91 38.44
C GLU A 74 26.15 -32.74 38.38
N LEU A 75 25.37 -33.83 38.38
CA LEU A 75 23.91 -33.79 38.41
C LEU A 75 23.37 -33.21 39.73
N VAL A 76 23.89 -33.67 40.88
CA VAL A 76 23.48 -33.17 42.20
C VAL A 76 23.78 -31.67 42.30
N HIS A 77 24.99 -31.26 41.91
CA HIS A 77 25.41 -29.86 41.88
C HIS A 77 24.48 -29.02 40.99
N SER A 78 24.22 -29.48 39.76
CA SER A 78 23.33 -28.79 38.82
C SER A 78 21.91 -28.61 39.39
N LEU A 79 21.33 -29.65 40.00
CA LEU A 79 19.99 -29.57 40.60
C LEU A 79 19.94 -28.62 41.82
N GLN A 80 21.02 -28.56 42.61
CA GLN A 80 21.14 -27.63 43.73
C GLN A 80 21.33 -26.17 43.26
N GLU A 81 22.19 -25.93 42.26
CA GLU A 81 22.40 -24.60 41.68
C GLU A 81 21.10 -24.04 41.09
N LYS A 82 20.33 -24.88 40.39
CA LYS A 82 19.00 -24.53 39.84
C LYS A 82 17.91 -24.45 40.90
N ARG A 83 18.24 -24.71 42.17
CA ARG A 83 17.32 -24.73 43.32
C ARG A 83 16.13 -25.68 43.12
N LEU A 84 16.34 -26.79 42.43
CA LEU A 84 15.31 -27.81 42.18
C LEU A 84 15.32 -28.91 43.25
N ALA A 85 16.51 -29.22 43.79
CA ALA A 85 16.69 -30.16 44.88
C ALA A 85 17.67 -29.59 45.92
N THR A 86 17.56 -30.03 47.17
CA THR A 86 18.53 -29.75 48.25
C THR A 86 18.87 -31.04 48.98
N LEU A 87 20.05 -31.11 49.58
CA LEU A 87 20.42 -32.22 50.46
C LEU A 87 19.96 -31.94 51.89
N ASP A 88 19.34 -32.93 52.53
CA ASP A 88 19.04 -32.88 53.96
C ASP A 88 20.28 -33.19 54.81
N GLN A 89 20.12 -33.13 56.14
CA GLN A 89 21.22 -33.40 57.08
C GLN A 89 21.75 -34.84 57.03
N GLN A 90 21.00 -35.75 56.41
CA GLN A 90 21.33 -37.16 56.26
C GLN A 90 21.85 -37.50 54.85
N GLY A 91 22.03 -36.50 53.97
CA GLY A 91 22.57 -36.67 52.63
C GLY A 91 21.57 -37.12 51.57
N PHE A 92 20.26 -37.09 51.86
CA PHE A 92 19.22 -37.36 50.87
C PHE A 92 18.87 -36.10 50.10
N MET A 93 18.64 -36.23 48.80
CA MET A 93 18.02 -35.21 47.98
C MET A 93 16.51 -35.15 48.26
N ILE A 94 16.04 -33.93 48.52
CA ILE A 94 14.63 -33.58 48.69
C ILE A 94 14.22 -32.48 47.68
N PRO A 95 12.99 -32.48 47.17
CA PRO A 95 12.50 -31.45 46.27
C PRO A 95 12.38 -30.12 47.01
N THR A 96 12.75 -29.02 46.36
CA THR A 96 12.58 -27.69 46.93
C THR A 96 11.12 -27.20 46.79
N PRO A 97 10.71 -26.17 47.54
CA PRO A 97 9.42 -25.51 47.33
C PRO A 97 9.22 -25.00 45.90
N LEU A 98 10.31 -24.61 45.21
CA LEU A 98 10.28 -24.21 43.80
C LEU A 98 9.83 -25.38 42.92
N LEU A 99 10.46 -26.55 43.04
CA LEU A 99 10.10 -27.73 42.26
C LEU A 99 8.66 -28.20 42.56
N LEU A 100 8.26 -28.19 43.83
CA LEU A 100 6.89 -28.53 44.25
C LEU A 100 5.86 -27.58 43.64
N SER A 101 6.12 -26.26 43.65
CA SER A 101 5.22 -25.25 43.08
C SER A 101 5.02 -25.38 41.56
N GLN A 102 6.04 -25.84 40.83
CA GLN A 102 5.95 -26.08 39.38
C GLN A 102 5.13 -27.33 39.05
N SER A 103 5.18 -28.36 39.91
CA SER A 103 4.47 -29.63 39.71
C SER A 103 2.96 -29.55 39.96
N GLY A 104 2.53 -28.67 40.88
CA GLY A 104 1.12 -28.48 41.25
C GLY A 104 0.25 -27.82 40.17
N GLN A 105 0.85 -27.25 39.12
CA GLN A 105 0.11 -26.64 38.01
C GLN A 105 -0.19 -27.68 36.91
N ASN A 106 -1.27 -28.46 37.09
CA ASN A 106 -1.86 -29.35 36.07
C ASN A 106 -0.91 -30.40 35.46
N GLY A 107 -0.05 -31.04 36.28
CA GLY A 107 0.78 -32.16 35.82
C GLY A 107 1.82 -31.79 34.74
N LYS A 108 2.14 -30.49 34.62
CA LYS A 108 3.18 -30.02 33.69
C LYS A 108 4.56 -30.37 34.22
N ALA A 109 5.46 -30.74 33.30
CA ALA A 109 6.84 -31.04 33.59
C ALA A 109 7.56 -29.79 34.16
N PRO A 110 8.48 -29.93 35.13
CA PRO A 110 9.23 -28.80 35.67
C PRO A 110 10.08 -28.12 34.58
N MET A 111 10.16 -26.78 34.65
CA MET A 111 10.77 -25.92 33.64
C MET A 111 11.75 -24.95 34.31
N LEU A 112 12.87 -24.67 33.63
CA LEU A 112 13.79 -23.62 34.04
C LEU A 112 13.31 -22.27 33.54
N VAL A 113 13.35 -21.28 34.43
CA VAL A 113 13.09 -19.88 34.07
C VAL A 113 14.44 -19.21 33.86
N GLU A 114 14.79 -18.96 32.61
CA GLU A 114 15.99 -18.21 32.26
C GLU A 114 15.65 -16.72 32.17
N TYR A 115 16.43 -15.88 32.85
CA TYR A 115 16.34 -14.44 32.76
C TYR A 115 17.28 -13.93 31.67
N ILE A 116 16.74 -13.21 30.69
CA ILE A 116 17.50 -12.69 29.56
C ILE A 116 17.25 -11.19 29.46
N GLU A 117 18.34 -10.41 29.55
CA GLU A 117 18.33 -8.99 29.24
C GLU A 117 18.67 -8.76 27.77
N GLN A 118 17.94 -7.85 27.14
CA GLN A 118 18.12 -7.54 25.73
C GLN A 118 17.52 -6.17 25.40
N THR A 119 17.91 -5.66 24.23
CA THR A 119 17.31 -4.46 23.66
C THR A 119 16.44 -4.84 22.49
N GLU A 120 15.16 -4.50 22.57
CA GLU A 120 14.20 -4.73 21.49
C GLU A 120 13.89 -3.45 20.74
N ASN A 121 13.74 -3.57 19.42
CA ASN A 121 13.27 -2.49 18.57
C ASN A 121 11.77 -2.68 18.33
N VAL A 122 10.98 -1.73 18.82
CA VAL A 122 9.52 -1.79 18.77
C VAL A 122 9.00 -0.59 18.00
N VAL A 123 8.04 -0.86 17.12
CA VAL A 123 7.37 0.16 16.32
C VAL A 123 5.97 0.36 16.89
N PHE A 124 5.62 1.62 17.10
CA PHE A 124 4.28 2.04 17.52
C PHE A 124 3.68 2.98 16.48
N ASP A 125 2.42 2.77 16.11
CA ASP A 125 1.72 3.83 15.37
C ASP A 125 1.53 5.06 16.26
N VAL A 126 1.67 6.24 15.65
CA VAL A 126 1.70 7.50 16.38
C VAL A 126 0.35 7.84 16.99
N PHE A 127 -0.75 7.36 16.45
CA PHE A 127 -2.08 7.75 16.93
C PHE A 127 -2.48 6.96 18.17
N THR A 128 -2.37 5.63 18.14
CA THR A 128 -2.97 4.73 19.14
C THR A 128 -1.96 4.03 20.03
N LEU A 129 -0.66 4.21 19.79
CA LEU A 129 0.42 3.41 20.41
C LEU A 129 0.20 1.91 20.25
N SER A 130 -0.43 1.45 19.17
CA SER A 130 -0.51 0.01 18.94
C SER A 130 0.83 -0.51 18.42
N VAL A 131 1.26 -1.68 18.89
CA VAL A 131 2.50 -2.31 18.40
C VAL A 131 2.30 -2.75 16.95
N ARG A 132 3.23 -2.37 16.08
CA ARG A 132 3.21 -2.67 14.65
C ARG A 132 4.46 -3.42 14.22
N LYS A 133 4.36 -4.13 13.10
CA LYS A 133 5.51 -4.77 12.48
C LYS A 133 6.37 -3.70 11.81
N GLU A 134 7.67 -3.70 12.13
CA GLU A 134 8.62 -2.91 11.34
C GLU A 134 8.66 -3.46 9.91
N LYS A 135 8.35 -2.60 8.95
CA LYS A 135 8.40 -2.89 7.52
C LYS A 135 9.12 -1.75 6.83
N ALA A 136 10.10 -2.08 6.00
CA ALA A 136 10.67 -1.12 5.08
C ALA A 136 9.62 -0.76 4.03
N LEU A 137 9.48 0.54 3.77
CA LEU A 137 8.58 1.02 2.73
C LEU A 137 9.16 0.67 1.36
N SER A 138 8.36 0.01 0.52
CA SER A 138 8.77 -0.33 -0.85
C SER A 138 8.90 0.95 -1.70
N PRO A 139 9.82 1.02 -2.67
CA PRO A 139 10.01 2.23 -3.48
C PRO A 139 8.75 2.69 -4.22
N ASN A 140 7.91 1.76 -4.66
CA ASN A 140 6.61 2.03 -5.30
C ASN A 140 5.58 2.71 -4.38
N MET A 141 5.86 2.81 -3.08
CA MET A 141 5.02 3.50 -2.09
C MET A 141 5.56 4.87 -1.69
N PHE A 142 6.72 5.27 -2.21
CA PHE A 142 7.28 6.58 -1.88
C PHE A 142 6.38 7.68 -2.43
N GLY A 143 6.18 8.74 -1.64
CA GLY A 143 5.36 9.88 -2.04
C GLY A 143 3.85 9.67 -1.95
N LEU A 144 3.37 8.49 -1.54
CA LEU A 144 1.95 8.26 -1.26
C LEU A 144 1.41 9.23 -0.19
N PRO A 145 0.07 9.47 -0.16
CA PRO A 145 -0.55 10.41 0.76
C PRO A 145 -0.25 10.02 2.23
N GLU A 146 0.21 10.99 3.01
CA GLU A 146 0.70 10.77 4.38
C GLU A 146 -0.11 11.56 5.41
N LEU A 147 -0.48 10.88 6.50
CA LEU A 147 -1.11 11.51 7.65
C LEU A 147 -0.07 12.31 8.44
N SER A 148 -0.39 13.58 8.71
CA SER A 148 0.50 14.46 9.47
C SER A 148 0.52 14.12 10.96
N ILE A 149 1.70 14.20 11.57
CA ILE A 149 1.85 14.05 13.02
C ILE A 149 1.42 15.33 13.72
N LEU A 150 0.29 15.28 14.46
CA LEU A 150 -0.16 16.35 15.34
C LEU A 150 0.85 16.59 16.48
N GLU A 151 1.02 17.85 16.90
CA GLU A 151 1.98 18.25 17.95
C GLU A 151 1.79 17.48 19.26
N GLN A 152 0.55 17.19 19.65
CA GLN A 152 0.23 16.43 20.86
C GLN A 152 0.87 15.03 20.89
N TYR A 153 1.06 14.41 19.72
CA TYR A 153 1.63 13.08 19.61
C TYR A 153 3.17 13.10 19.49
N ARG A 154 3.78 14.25 19.19
CA ARG A 154 5.25 14.37 19.08
C ARG A 154 5.95 14.25 20.41
N LYS A 155 5.30 14.69 21.49
CA LYS A 155 5.87 14.87 22.83
C LYS A 155 5.37 13.84 23.86
N ARG A 156 5.02 12.63 23.41
CA ARG A 156 4.66 11.56 24.34
C ARG A 156 5.82 11.22 25.27
N ASN A 157 5.48 10.97 26.53
CA ASN A 157 6.45 10.68 27.57
C ASN A 157 6.92 9.22 27.47
N THR A 158 8.11 8.95 28.01
CA THR A 158 8.71 7.62 27.99
C THR A 158 7.89 6.59 28.77
N SER A 159 7.17 7.03 29.82
CA SER A 159 6.35 6.17 30.68
C SER A 159 5.13 5.59 29.95
N GLU A 160 4.46 6.38 29.10
CA GLU A 160 3.35 5.93 28.26
C GLU A 160 3.80 4.85 27.28
N ILE A 161 5.01 5.00 26.72
CA ILE A 161 5.56 4.03 25.76
C ILE A 161 5.92 2.71 26.46
N THR A 162 6.54 2.77 27.64
CA THR A 162 6.87 1.56 28.39
C THR A 162 5.61 0.85 28.88
N GLU A 163 4.60 1.58 29.34
CA GLU A 163 3.31 1.01 29.71
C GLU A 163 2.61 0.38 28.51
N ALA A 164 2.55 1.08 27.37
CA ALA A 164 1.95 0.58 26.14
C ALA A 164 2.64 -0.70 25.66
N PHE A 165 3.97 -0.75 25.70
CA PHE A 165 4.73 -1.96 25.38
C PHE A 165 4.40 -3.09 26.36
N GLY A 166 4.38 -2.82 27.67
CA GLY A 166 4.06 -3.83 28.68
C GLY A 166 2.69 -4.46 28.47
N ARG A 167 1.67 -3.64 28.19
CA ARG A 167 0.30 -4.12 27.90
C ARG A 167 0.21 -4.94 26.61
N GLN A 168 1.02 -4.59 25.61
CA GLN A 168 0.98 -5.20 24.27
C GLN A 168 2.13 -6.18 24.01
N PHE A 169 2.86 -6.60 25.04
CA PHE A 169 4.03 -7.45 24.87
C PHE A 169 3.71 -8.78 24.17
N ARG A 170 2.54 -9.36 24.43
CA ARG A 170 2.08 -10.56 23.70
C ARG A 170 1.88 -10.30 22.22
N SER A 171 1.19 -9.20 21.87
CA SER A 171 0.99 -8.79 20.48
C SER A 171 2.32 -8.50 19.78
N TYR A 172 3.30 -7.96 20.50
CA TYR A 172 4.67 -7.80 20.02
C TYR A 172 5.32 -9.16 19.69
N LEU A 173 5.25 -10.14 20.59
CA LEU A 173 5.81 -11.48 20.35
C LEU A 173 5.17 -12.18 19.14
N GLU A 174 3.86 -11.99 18.92
CA GLU A 174 3.18 -12.53 17.73
C GLU A 174 3.74 -11.97 16.42
N ILE A 175 4.22 -10.72 16.44
CA ILE A 175 4.75 -10.04 15.28
C ILE A 175 6.25 -10.31 15.09
N SER A 176 7.00 -10.38 16.19
CA SER A 176 8.47 -10.46 16.18
C SER A 176 9.02 -11.88 16.15
N LYS A 177 8.28 -12.87 16.67
CA LYS A 177 8.73 -14.27 16.73
C LYS A 177 7.95 -15.16 15.75
N THR A 178 8.65 -16.08 15.11
CA THR A 178 8.06 -17.05 14.18
C THR A 178 7.56 -18.30 14.91
N GLN A 179 8.26 -18.72 15.97
CA GLN A 179 8.00 -19.98 16.66
C GLN A 179 6.97 -19.84 17.79
N ASP A 180 5.88 -20.61 17.73
CA ASP A 180 4.77 -20.51 18.71
C ASP A 180 5.16 -20.91 20.13
N HIS A 181 6.13 -21.82 20.29
CA HIS A 181 6.59 -22.19 21.62
C HIS A 181 7.33 -21.05 22.31
N GLU A 182 8.06 -20.21 21.55
CA GLU A 182 8.72 -19.02 22.10
C GLU A 182 7.69 -17.98 22.52
N LYS A 183 6.67 -17.73 21.67
CA LYS A 183 5.58 -16.80 21.98
C LYS A 183 4.88 -17.12 23.29
N LYS A 184 4.63 -18.40 23.56
CA LYS A 184 3.92 -18.87 24.76
C LYS A 184 4.78 -18.89 26.02
N ARG A 185 6.09 -19.10 25.89
CA ARG A 185 7.03 -19.33 27.01
C ARG A 185 7.85 -18.11 27.38
N THR A 186 7.75 -17.04 26.60
CA THR A 186 8.41 -15.77 26.90
C THR A 186 7.44 -14.83 27.61
N GLN A 187 7.85 -14.31 28.77
CA GLN A 187 7.08 -13.32 29.53
C GLN A 187 7.93 -12.09 29.83
N LEU A 188 7.34 -10.90 29.73
CA LEU A 188 8.02 -9.67 30.08
C LEU A 188 8.17 -9.59 31.60
N TYR A 189 9.41 -9.44 32.08
CA TYR A 189 9.71 -9.28 33.49
C TYR A 189 9.81 -7.80 33.86
N LYS A 190 10.64 -7.05 33.14
CA LYS A 190 10.86 -5.62 33.44
C LYS A 190 11.32 -4.86 32.20
N ILE A 191 10.95 -3.58 32.14
CA ILE A 191 11.50 -2.61 31.19
C ILE A 191 12.44 -1.69 31.97
N MET A 192 13.69 -1.62 31.53
CA MET A 192 14.77 -0.86 32.19
C MET A 192 14.98 0.51 31.55
N GLY A 193 14.77 0.62 30.23
CA GLY A 193 15.01 1.86 29.50
C GLY A 193 14.21 1.92 28.20
N CYS A 194 13.98 3.14 27.72
CA CYS A 194 13.28 3.41 26.47
C CYS A 194 13.86 4.65 25.81
N GLN A 195 14.23 4.51 24.54
CA GLN A 195 14.76 5.59 23.72
C GLN A 195 14.05 5.62 22.36
N LYS A 196 13.70 6.81 21.89
CA LYS A 196 13.15 7.02 20.55
C LYS A 196 14.29 6.98 19.53
N ASN A 197 14.18 6.09 18.54
CA ASN A 197 15.23 5.82 17.56
C ASN A 197 14.92 6.36 16.16
N GLY A 198 13.67 6.70 15.85
CA GLY A 198 13.33 7.26 14.55
C GLY A 198 11.84 7.36 14.27
N ILE A 199 11.55 7.86 13.07
CA ILE A 199 10.21 7.94 12.48
C ILE A 199 10.20 7.03 11.26
N LEU A 200 9.12 6.33 11.06
CA LEU A 200 8.85 5.55 9.85
C LEU A 200 7.38 5.73 9.45
N GLN A 201 7.07 5.22 8.27
CA GLN A 201 5.73 5.25 7.69
C GLN A 201 5.21 3.82 7.57
N LEU A 202 3.97 3.60 8.00
CA LEU A 202 3.29 2.34 7.86
C LEU A 202 2.23 2.46 6.75
N PRO A 203 2.31 1.64 5.69
CA PRO A 203 1.31 1.64 4.64
C PRO A 203 0.02 0.94 5.09
N ILE A 204 -1.09 1.64 4.93
CA ILE A 204 -2.45 1.16 5.20
C ILE A 204 -3.22 1.15 3.88
N ASP A 205 -3.76 -0.01 3.52
CA ASP A 205 -4.64 -0.14 2.38
C ASP A 205 -6.09 0.11 2.81
N ILE A 206 -6.82 0.86 1.99
CA ILE A 206 -8.21 1.23 2.22
C ILE A 206 -9.01 0.87 0.98
N GLU A 207 -10.02 0.03 1.14
CA GLU A 207 -10.91 -0.40 0.07
C GLU A 207 -12.28 0.26 0.23
N PHE A 208 -12.80 0.82 -0.88
CA PHE A 208 -14.10 1.45 -0.94
C PHE A 208 -15.02 0.61 -1.81
N THR A 209 -16.04 0.02 -1.18
CA THR A 209 -17.05 -0.81 -1.83
C THR A 209 -18.37 -0.06 -1.86
N TYR A 210 -19.05 -0.10 -3.00
CA TYR A 210 -20.29 0.62 -3.24
C TYR A 210 -21.42 -0.34 -3.63
N GLN A 211 -22.61 -0.09 -3.12
CA GLN A 211 -23.86 -0.77 -3.52
C GLN A 211 -24.91 0.28 -3.85
N ALA A 212 -25.69 0.02 -4.89
CA ALA A 212 -26.76 0.91 -5.30
C ALA A 212 -27.88 0.98 -4.25
N THR A 213 -28.42 2.18 -4.06
CA THR A 213 -29.62 2.45 -3.27
C THR A 213 -30.80 2.76 -4.20
N GLU A 214 -32.04 2.68 -3.70
CA GLU A 214 -33.24 2.99 -4.52
C GLU A 214 -33.23 4.46 -5.00
N HIS A 215 -32.69 5.38 -4.22
CA HIS A 215 -32.55 6.80 -4.55
C HIS A 215 -31.29 7.42 -3.94
N GLY A 216 -30.54 8.20 -4.73
CA GLY A 216 -29.48 9.08 -4.23
C GLY A 216 -28.11 8.40 -4.10
N GLU A 217 -27.36 8.77 -3.06
CA GLU A 217 -25.97 8.32 -2.87
C GLU A 217 -25.89 6.79 -2.66
N PRO A 218 -24.91 6.11 -3.26
CA PRO A 218 -24.70 4.68 -3.06
C PRO A 218 -24.25 4.39 -1.62
N LYS A 219 -24.66 3.24 -1.10
CA LYS A 219 -24.18 2.75 0.19
C LYS A 219 -22.69 2.41 0.07
N LYS A 220 -21.87 2.99 0.95
CA LYS A 220 -20.42 2.82 0.99
C LYS A 220 -20.00 1.98 2.18
N TRP A 221 -19.13 1.01 1.95
CA TRP A 221 -18.33 0.35 3.00
C TRP A 221 -16.87 0.64 2.79
N THR A 222 -16.18 0.87 3.90
CA THR A 222 -14.74 1.08 3.93
C THR A 222 -14.10 -0.02 4.76
N SER A 223 -13.09 -0.67 4.18
CA SER A 223 -12.29 -1.69 4.86
C SER A 223 -10.84 -1.23 4.87
N SER A 224 -10.28 -1.05 6.06
CA SER A 224 -8.90 -0.58 6.24
C SER A 224 -8.04 -1.67 6.88
N TYR A 225 -6.85 -1.91 6.35
CA TYR A 225 -5.96 -2.95 6.87
C TYR A 225 -4.48 -2.64 6.59
N GLU A 226 -3.60 -3.18 7.44
CA GLU A 226 -2.15 -3.06 7.21
C GLU A 226 -1.72 -3.79 5.92
N HIS A 227 -1.00 -3.08 5.06
CA HIS A 227 -0.55 -3.59 3.76
C HIS A 227 0.30 -4.87 3.86
N LYS A 228 0.00 -5.88 3.02
CA LYS A 228 0.72 -7.19 2.96
C LYS A 228 0.87 -7.88 4.33
N THR A 229 -0.13 -7.75 5.19
CA THR A 229 -0.21 -8.46 6.48
C THR A 229 -1.48 -9.27 6.48
N LEU A 230 -1.45 -10.47 7.07
CA LEU A 230 -2.67 -11.22 7.40
C LEU A 230 -3.60 -10.25 8.13
N GLN A 231 -4.73 -9.95 7.50
CA GLN A 231 -5.73 -8.91 7.79
C GLN A 231 -5.86 -8.60 9.30
N ARG A 232 -4.93 -7.79 9.83
CA ARG A 232 -5.07 -7.25 11.18
C ARG A 232 -5.96 -6.03 11.02
N PRO A 233 -7.21 -6.07 11.54
CA PRO A 233 -8.05 -4.90 11.52
C PRO A 233 -7.35 -3.78 12.28
N LEU A 234 -7.59 -2.55 11.85
CA LEU A 234 -7.11 -1.39 12.57
C LEU A 234 -7.98 -1.17 13.80
N SER A 235 -7.46 -0.42 14.78
CA SER A 235 -8.28 0.05 15.89
C SER A 235 -9.23 1.15 15.39
N ASN A 236 -10.42 1.23 15.97
CA ASN A 236 -11.42 2.25 15.62
C ASN A 236 -10.85 3.68 15.72
N GLU A 237 -9.96 3.94 16.68
CA GLU A 237 -9.29 5.23 16.84
C GLU A 237 -8.38 5.57 15.65
N LEU A 238 -7.61 4.59 15.15
CA LEU A 238 -6.78 4.78 13.96
C LEU A 238 -7.63 4.97 12.71
N GLU A 239 -8.73 4.20 12.58
CA GLU A 239 -9.69 4.38 11.49
C GLU A 239 -10.33 5.76 11.51
N SER A 240 -10.66 6.29 12.69
CA SER A 240 -11.17 7.66 12.84
C SER A 240 -10.18 8.70 12.33
N HIS A 241 -8.89 8.58 12.68
CA HIS A 241 -7.87 9.50 12.17
C HIS A 241 -7.68 9.43 10.66
N ILE A 242 -7.81 8.24 10.08
CA ILE A 242 -7.81 8.06 8.62
C ILE A 242 -9.05 8.70 8.00
N ALA A 243 -10.23 8.51 8.60
CA ALA A 243 -11.47 9.13 8.13
C ALA A 243 -11.41 10.66 8.19
N ASP A 244 -10.89 11.23 9.28
CA ASP A 244 -10.67 12.68 9.43
C ASP A 244 -9.71 13.21 8.38
N TYR A 245 -8.62 12.49 8.10
CA TYR A 245 -7.68 12.85 7.05
C TYR A 245 -8.37 12.87 5.67
N LEU A 246 -9.12 11.82 5.33
CA LEU A 246 -9.83 11.72 4.05
C LEU A 246 -10.95 12.77 3.92
N GLY A 247 -11.64 13.09 5.02
CA GLY A 247 -12.68 14.12 5.08
C GLY A 247 -12.11 15.55 5.03
N GLY A 248 -10.86 15.75 5.44
CA GLY A 248 -10.15 17.03 5.34
C GLY A 248 -9.64 17.35 3.93
N LEU A 249 -9.65 16.39 3.01
CA LEU A 249 -9.28 16.61 1.62
C LEU A 249 -10.40 17.37 0.90
N VAL A 250 -10.02 18.27 0.00
CA VAL A 250 -10.96 19.07 -0.79
C VAL A 250 -10.83 18.68 -2.26
N LEU A 251 -11.96 18.38 -2.90
CA LEU A 251 -12.01 18.20 -4.34
C LEU A 251 -12.43 19.52 -5.01
N SER A 252 -11.61 20.03 -5.91
CA SER A 252 -11.89 21.26 -6.65
C SER A 252 -13.08 21.06 -7.60
N GLU A 253 -14.06 21.96 -7.59
CA GLU A 253 -15.08 22.12 -8.64
C GLU A 253 -14.60 23.15 -9.68
N LYS A 254 -13.49 22.83 -10.34
CA LYS A 254 -12.92 23.61 -11.44
C LYS A 254 -12.68 22.70 -12.64
N GLY A 255 -12.59 23.31 -13.82
CA GLY A 255 -12.44 22.58 -15.08
C GLY A 255 -13.76 21.92 -15.50
N ILE A 256 -13.68 20.86 -16.29
CA ILE A 256 -14.88 20.26 -16.88
C ILE A 256 -15.75 19.56 -15.83
N ASP A 257 -17.05 19.72 -15.97
CA ASP A 257 -18.03 18.96 -15.20
C ASP A 257 -18.35 17.60 -15.86
N ALA A 258 -19.22 16.80 -15.25
CA ALA A 258 -19.51 15.46 -15.74
C ALA A 258 -20.32 15.47 -17.05
N GLU A 259 -21.14 16.49 -17.28
CA GLU A 259 -21.93 16.65 -18.50
C GLU A 259 -21.06 17.08 -19.68
N GLU A 260 -20.17 18.05 -19.46
CA GLU A 260 -19.16 18.47 -20.43
C GLU A 260 -18.21 17.33 -20.76
N TYR A 261 -17.71 16.59 -19.75
CA TYR A 261 -16.96 15.36 -19.97
C TYR A 261 -17.69 14.42 -20.94
N CYS A 262 -18.95 14.07 -20.65
CA CYS A 262 -19.70 13.13 -21.48
C CYS A 262 -19.91 13.65 -22.91
N ARG A 263 -20.07 14.96 -23.10
CA ARG A 263 -20.16 15.57 -24.44
C ARG A 263 -18.83 15.49 -25.20
N LEU A 264 -17.70 15.80 -24.54
CA LEU A 264 -16.37 15.79 -25.15
C LEU A 264 -15.96 14.38 -25.62
N VAL A 265 -16.39 13.35 -24.90
CA VAL A 265 -16.02 11.94 -25.21
C VAL A 265 -17.15 11.16 -25.90
N ASP A 266 -18.24 11.83 -26.27
CA ASP A 266 -19.44 11.19 -26.83
C ASP A 266 -19.93 10.00 -25.97
N ASP A 267 -20.01 10.17 -24.64
CA ASP A 267 -20.53 9.15 -23.73
C ASP A 267 -22.07 9.23 -23.64
N SER A 268 -22.73 8.57 -24.59
CA SER A 268 -24.19 8.47 -24.65
C SER A 268 -24.83 7.63 -23.53
N VAL A 269 -24.02 6.92 -22.74
CA VAL A 269 -24.49 6.09 -21.62
C VAL A 269 -24.42 6.90 -20.32
N LEU A 270 -23.26 7.44 -19.98
CA LEU A 270 -23.02 8.09 -18.70
C LEU A 270 -23.77 9.42 -18.57
N ILE A 271 -23.97 10.16 -19.67
CA ILE A 271 -24.71 11.45 -19.69
C ILE A 271 -26.11 11.37 -19.07
N LYS A 272 -26.74 10.19 -19.03
CA LYS A 272 -28.07 9.97 -18.43
C LYS A 272 -28.05 10.05 -16.90
N PHE A 273 -26.86 10.04 -16.30
CA PHE A 273 -26.62 9.98 -14.86
C PHE A 273 -25.80 11.18 -14.37
N THR A 274 -25.56 12.19 -15.21
CA THR A 274 -24.79 13.38 -14.87
C THR A 274 -25.71 14.52 -14.45
N ASN A 275 -25.24 15.35 -13.51
CA ASN A 275 -25.87 16.62 -13.16
C ASN A 275 -24.77 17.59 -12.69
N GLY A 276 -24.29 18.44 -13.60
CA GLY A 276 -23.09 19.26 -13.39
C GLY A 276 -21.89 18.40 -12.96
N TYR A 277 -21.26 18.72 -11.82
CA TYR A 277 -20.12 17.95 -11.27
C TYR A 277 -20.50 16.60 -10.63
N ARG A 278 -21.80 16.29 -10.52
CA ARG A 278 -22.29 15.10 -9.80
C ARG A 278 -22.64 13.97 -10.77
N LEU A 279 -22.44 12.74 -10.28
CA LEU A 279 -22.85 11.50 -10.93
C LEU A 279 -23.83 10.74 -10.04
N ASP A 280 -24.94 10.30 -10.60
CA ASP A 280 -25.87 9.38 -9.94
C ASP A 280 -25.34 7.93 -10.05
N TYR A 281 -24.41 7.60 -9.15
CA TYR A 281 -23.79 6.30 -9.08
C TYR A 281 -24.79 5.18 -8.80
N SER A 282 -25.81 5.41 -7.98
CA SER A 282 -26.81 4.38 -7.64
C SER A 282 -27.62 3.99 -8.88
N SER A 283 -28.17 4.98 -9.59
CA SER A 283 -28.92 4.73 -10.82
C SER A 283 -28.06 4.08 -11.90
N TRP A 284 -26.79 4.50 -12.01
CA TRP A 284 -25.85 3.88 -12.96
C TRP A 284 -25.54 2.42 -12.61
N LEU A 285 -25.34 2.11 -11.32
CA LEU A 285 -25.08 0.74 -10.84
C LEU A 285 -26.28 -0.18 -11.09
N VAL A 286 -27.51 0.30 -10.84
CA VAL A 286 -28.75 -0.42 -11.18
C VAL A 286 -28.81 -0.67 -12.69
N ALA A 287 -28.60 0.36 -13.50
CA ALA A 287 -28.59 0.23 -14.96
C ALA A 287 -27.54 -0.78 -15.44
N ARG A 288 -26.37 -0.83 -14.79
CA ARG A 288 -25.30 -1.78 -15.11
C ARG A 288 -25.71 -3.22 -14.82
N GLU A 289 -26.39 -3.47 -13.71
CA GLU A 289 -26.91 -4.81 -13.36
C GLU A 289 -27.99 -5.27 -14.33
N GLU A 290 -28.83 -4.34 -14.77
CA GLU A 290 -29.83 -4.56 -15.81
C GLU A 290 -29.24 -4.63 -17.23
N ARG A 291 -27.92 -4.54 -17.37
CA ARG A 291 -27.17 -4.56 -18.66
C ARG A 291 -27.55 -3.41 -19.61
N LYS A 292 -27.98 -2.27 -19.06
CA LYS A 292 -28.36 -1.05 -19.79
C LYS A 292 -27.23 -0.05 -19.97
N THR A 293 -26.00 -0.38 -19.54
CA THR A 293 -24.80 0.45 -19.71
C THR A 293 -23.92 -0.01 -20.87
N GLY A 294 -24.51 -0.63 -21.90
CA GLY A 294 -23.81 -1.06 -23.10
C GLY A 294 -23.74 0.04 -24.16
N TYR A 295 -22.65 0.10 -24.93
CA TYR A 295 -22.41 1.10 -25.97
C TYR A 295 -22.82 0.61 -27.38
N GLY A 296 -23.70 -0.39 -27.47
CA GLY A 296 -24.18 -0.94 -28.75
C GLY A 296 -23.17 -1.82 -29.52
N SER A 297 -21.88 -1.77 -29.18
CA SER A 297 -20.81 -2.62 -29.75
C SER A 297 -19.94 -3.22 -28.64
N PRO A 298 -19.38 -4.44 -28.82
CA PRO A 298 -18.36 -4.99 -27.92
C PRO A 298 -17.05 -4.19 -27.92
N ASP A 299 -16.84 -3.33 -28.93
CA ASP A 299 -15.62 -2.53 -29.06
C ASP A 299 -15.51 -1.47 -27.97
N THR A 300 -16.65 -1.00 -27.44
CA THR A 300 -16.69 -0.02 -26.35
C THR A 300 -17.38 -0.63 -25.14
N THR A 301 -16.78 -0.52 -23.95
CA THR A 301 -17.29 -1.14 -22.73
C THR A 301 -17.16 -0.21 -21.54
N ALA A 302 -18.21 -0.15 -20.71
CA ALA A 302 -18.22 0.64 -19.49
C ALA A 302 -17.15 0.19 -18.48
N LEU A 303 -16.42 1.14 -17.92
CA LEU A 303 -15.37 0.94 -16.92
C LEU A 303 -15.84 1.52 -15.57
N PHE A 304 -15.67 0.75 -14.50
CA PHE A 304 -16.06 1.13 -13.13
C PHE A 304 -14.85 1.02 -12.21
N GLY A 305 -14.48 2.11 -11.55
CA GLY A 305 -13.29 2.16 -10.73
C GLY A 305 -12.00 2.27 -11.54
N PRO A 306 -10.85 2.46 -10.88
CA PRO A 306 -9.59 2.68 -11.56
C PRO A 306 -9.17 1.51 -12.45
N VAL A 307 -8.50 1.82 -13.56
CA VAL A 307 -8.04 0.81 -14.53
C VAL A 307 -7.13 -0.26 -13.92
N TYR A 308 -6.37 0.11 -12.89
CA TYR A 308 -5.38 -0.74 -12.24
C TYR A 308 -5.96 -1.71 -11.19
N LEU A 309 -7.26 -1.64 -10.86
CA LEU A 309 -7.92 -2.67 -10.05
C LEU A 309 -7.83 -4.04 -10.73
N ALA A 310 -7.70 -5.12 -9.95
CA ALA A 310 -7.36 -6.45 -10.47
C ALA A 310 -8.24 -6.93 -11.65
N ASP A 311 -9.57 -6.77 -11.53
CA ASP A 311 -10.52 -7.17 -12.58
C ASP A 311 -10.46 -6.26 -13.82
N ASN A 312 -10.33 -4.94 -13.59
CA ASN A 312 -10.21 -3.95 -14.67
C ASN A 312 -8.90 -4.15 -15.42
N ARG A 313 -7.77 -4.28 -14.71
CA ARG A 313 -6.44 -4.56 -15.26
C ARG A 313 -6.47 -5.78 -16.16
N LYS A 314 -7.00 -6.90 -15.66
CA LYS A 314 -7.10 -8.15 -16.43
C LYS A 314 -7.89 -7.95 -17.72
N THR A 315 -9.00 -7.21 -17.64
CA THR A 315 -9.89 -6.95 -18.78
C THR A 315 -9.23 -6.05 -19.82
N VAL A 316 -8.61 -4.96 -19.38
CA VAL A 316 -7.94 -3.95 -20.21
C VAL A 316 -6.73 -4.54 -20.92
N LEU A 317 -5.82 -5.19 -20.18
CA LEU A 317 -4.62 -5.80 -20.76
C LEU A 317 -4.96 -6.92 -21.73
N LYS A 318 -6.03 -7.68 -21.47
CA LYS A 318 -6.53 -8.68 -22.42
C LYS A 318 -6.95 -8.01 -23.73
N LYS A 319 -7.70 -6.91 -23.66
CA LYS A 319 -8.20 -6.20 -24.85
C LYS A 319 -7.05 -5.58 -25.65
N ILE A 320 -6.12 -4.89 -24.98
CA ILE A 320 -4.89 -4.37 -25.63
C ILE A 320 -4.12 -5.49 -26.33
N ARG A 321 -3.92 -6.63 -25.66
CA ARG A 321 -3.21 -7.78 -26.25
C ARG A 321 -3.91 -8.31 -27.49
N GLN A 322 -5.25 -8.38 -27.49
CA GLN A 322 -6.01 -8.84 -28.65
C GLN A 322 -5.83 -7.89 -29.84
N GLU A 323 -5.95 -6.59 -29.62
CA GLU A 323 -5.77 -5.59 -30.68
C GLU A 323 -4.35 -5.59 -31.27
N LEU A 324 -3.32 -5.71 -30.43
CA LEU A 324 -1.94 -5.80 -30.88
C LEU A 324 -1.70 -7.06 -31.74
N LEU A 325 -2.35 -8.18 -31.43
CA LEU A 325 -2.24 -9.41 -32.23
C LEU A 325 -3.00 -9.29 -33.57
N GLU A 326 -4.15 -8.62 -33.57
CA GLU A 326 -4.99 -8.47 -34.77
C GLU A 326 -4.40 -7.48 -35.78
N LYS A 327 -3.78 -6.40 -35.31
CA LYS A 327 -3.21 -5.36 -36.17
C LYS A 327 -1.78 -5.66 -36.65
N GLY A 328 -1.11 -6.64 -36.06
CA GLY A 328 0.20 -7.13 -36.51
C GLY A 328 1.37 -6.26 -36.04
N ASP A 329 2.41 -6.16 -36.87
CA ASP A 329 3.61 -5.41 -36.51
C ASP A 329 3.33 -3.90 -36.45
N HIS A 330 3.73 -3.28 -35.36
CA HIS A 330 3.61 -1.85 -35.11
C HIS A 330 4.98 -1.19 -35.15
N GLU A 331 5.15 -0.11 -35.94
CA GLU A 331 6.41 0.63 -35.99
C GLU A 331 6.74 1.27 -34.62
N GLU A 332 5.74 1.87 -33.97
CA GLU A 332 5.85 2.48 -32.64
C GLU A 332 4.61 2.23 -31.77
N LEU A 333 4.82 2.08 -30.46
CA LEU A 333 3.74 1.91 -29.47
C LEU A 333 3.94 2.87 -28.30
N ARG A 334 3.39 4.08 -28.41
CA ARG A 334 3.53 5.13 -27.39
C ARG A 334 2.23 5.28 -26.61
N ALA A 335 2.18 4.70 -25.41
CA ALA A 335 1.06 4.82 -24.49
C ALA A 335 1.15 6.13 -23.72
N ILE A 336 0.10 6.94 -23.78
CA ILE A 336 -0.01 8.23 -23.08
C ILE A 336 -1.14 8.14 -22.06
N TRP A 337 -0.85 8.53 -20.82
CA TRP A 337 -1.83 8.61 -19.74
C TRP A 337 -1.89 10.04 -19.19
N LEU A 338 -2.91 10.79 -19.61
CA LEU A 338 -3.26 12.07 -19.02
C LEU A 338 -3.93 11.82 -17.67
N SER A 339 -3.21 12.15 -16.59
CA SER A 339 -3.71 12.02 -15.22
C SER A 339 -4.83 13.02 -14.93
N SER A 340 -5.64 12.70 -13.92
CA SER A 340 -6.63 13.62 -13.37
C SER A 340 -6.01 14.43 -12.22
N ASP A 341 -6.32 15.73 -12.14
CA ASP A 341 -5.90 16.59 -11.03
C ASP A 341 -6.84 16.45 -9.83
N ILE A 342 -6.68 15.34 -9.10
CA ILE A 342 -7.43 15.05 -7.88
C ILE A 342 -6.49 14.60 -6.75
N PRO A 343 -6.84 14.82 -5.46
CA PRO A 343 -5.92 14.61 -4.34
C PRO A 343 -5.40 13.17 -4.17
N LEU A 344 -6.19 12.17 -4.60
CA LEU A 344 -5.90 10.74 -4.41
C LEU A 344 -5.76 9.99 -5.74
N TRP A 345 -5.46 10.69 -6.85
CA TRP A 345 -5.25 10.06 -8.14
C TRP A 345 -4.12 9.03 -8.04
N ALA A 346 -4.37 7.81 -8.51
CA ALA A 346 -3.42 6.71 -8.54
C ALA A 346 -2.70 6.44 -7.19
N ALA A 347 -3.29 6.83 -6.06
CA ALA A 347 -2.74 6.64 -4.72
C ALA A 347 -2.88 5.19 -4.24
N SER A 348 -2.44 4.22 -5.05
CA SER A 348 -2.54 2.79 -4.81
C SER A 348 -1.17 2.17 -5.05
N SER A 349 -0.58 1.59 -4.00
CA SER A 349 0.78 1.04 -4.03
C SER A 349 0.98 -0.05 -5.09
N ASP A 350 0.52 -1.27 -4.80
CA ASP A 350 0.83 -2.43 -5.64
C ASP A 350 0.02 -2.47 -6.94
N ALA A 351 -1.25 -2.06 -6.89
CA ALA A 351 -2.14 -2.22 -8.04
C ALA A 351 -1.66 -1.40 -9.24
N LEU A 352 -1.20 -0.16 -9.00
CA LEU A 352 -0.62 0.70 -10.03
C LEU A 352 0.69 0.12 -10.57
N SER A 353 1.63 -0.23 -9.67
CA SER A 353 2.93 -0.84 -10.04
C SER A 353 2.74 -2.06 -10.94
N THR A 354 1.87 -3.00 -10.54
CA THR A 354 1.61 -4.21 -11.34
C THR A 354 0.94 -3.90 -12.67
N PHE A 355 -0.01 -2.94 -12.72
CA PHE A 355 -0.59 -2.51 -13.99
C PHE A 355 0.47 -1.97 -14.95
N SER A 356 1.33 -1.08 -14.46
CA SER A 356 2.38 -0.45 -15.26
C SER A 356 3.42 -1.45 -15.75
N GLU A 357 3.86 -2.38 -14.89
CA GLU A 357 4.80 -3.45 -15.25
C GLU A 357 4.21 -4.37 -16.32
N ASP A 358 2.96 -4.81 -16.13
CA ASP A 358 2.26 -5.67 -17.09
C ASP A 358 2.05 -4.96 -18.44
N LEU A 359 1.70 -3.66 -18.41
CA LEU A 359 1.52 -2.86 -19.62
C LEU A 359 2.85 -2.63 -20.34
N ALA A 360 3.91 -2.22 -19.64
CA ALA A 360 5.22 -2.00 -20.24
C ALA A 360 5.73 -3.29 -20.91
N SER A 361 5.63 -4.43 -20.22
CA SER A 361 6.00 -5.73 -20.79
C SER A 361 5.16 -6.12 -22.00
N LEU A 362 3.88 -5.71 -22.05
CA LEU A 362 3.02 -5.96 -23.20
C LEU A 362 3.42 -5.11 -24.41
N LEU A 363 3.76 -3.84 -24.20
CA LEU A 363 4.18 -2.92 -25.27
C LEU A 363 5.55 -3.27 -25.84
N GLU A 364 6.52 -3.63 -24.98
CA GLU A 364 7.89 -4.03 -25.37
C GLU A 364 7.92 -5.27 -26.25
N LYS A 365 6.95 -6.19 -26.08
CA LYS A 365 6.80 -7.37 -26.94
C LYS A 365 6.33 -7.02 -28.34
N GLY A 366 5.66 -5.88 -28.52
CA GLY A 366 5.19 -5.42 -29.82
C GLY A 366 6.27 -4.67 -30.60
N THR A 367 7.05 -3.81 -29.94
CA THR A 367 8.13 -3.04 -30.58
C THR A 367 9.15 -2.53 -29.55
N GLU A 368 10.42 -2.43 -29.98
CA GLU A 368 11.50 -1.79 -29.22
C GLU A 368 11.29 -0.27 -29.06
N GLN A 369 10.51 0.35 -29.96
CA GLN A 369 10.15 1.77 -29.90
C GLN A 369 8.87 2.00 -29.09
N SER A 370 8.71 1.29 -27.98
CA SER A 370 7.58 1.45 -27.07
C SER A 370 7.87 2.42 -25.93
N SER A 371 6.84 3.10 -25.47
CA SER A 371 6.90 3.97 -24.31
C SER A 371 5.58 3.97 -23.54
N PHE A 372 5.66 4.18 -22.24
CA PHE A 372 4.51 4.42 -21.38
C PHE A 372 4.76 5.68 -20.55
N THR A 373 4.04 6.74 -20.90
CA THR A 373 4.27 8.10 -20.41
C THR A 373 3.03 8.62 -19.70
N MET A 374 3.21 9.07 -18.46
CA MET A 374 2.21 9.85 -17.74
C MET A 374 2.38 11.33 -18.06
N ILE A 375 1.27 12.00 -18.35
CA ILE A 375 1.19 13.46 -18.38
C ILE A 375 0.48 13.96 -17.12
N HIS A 376 1.10 14.92 -16.44
CA HIS A 376 0.57 15.51 -15.22
C HIS A 376 0.67 17.02 -15.22
N GLN A 377 -0.13 17.68 -14.39
CA GLN A 377 -0.08 19.13 -14.25
C GLN A 377 1.20 19.55 -13.52
N GLY A 378 1.79 20.67 -13.94
CA GLY A 378 2.92 21.30 -13.26
C GLY A 378 3.53 22.41 -14.11
N CYS A 379 4.09 23.42 -13.45
CA CYS A 379 4.72 24.56 -14.13
C CYS A 379 6.18 24.78 -13.72
N ASN A 380 6.62 24.17 -12.62
CA ASN A 380 7.94 24.42 -12.04
C ASN A 380 8.65 23.12 -11.62
N PHE A 381 9.91 23.29 -11.18
CA PHE A 381 10.76 22.18 -10.74
C PHE A 381 10.24 21.47 -9.49
N ASP A 382 9.61 22.20 -8.57
CA ASP A 382 9.07 21.62 -7.34
C ASP A 382 7.86 20.72 -7.63
N ASP A 383 6.98 21.11 -8.56
CA ASP A 383 5.85 20.28 -9.04
C ASP A 383 6.35 18.98 -9.69
N ALA A 384 7.40 19.11 -10.53
CA ALA A 384 8.04 17.97 -11.18
C ALA A 384 8.63 17.01 -10.13
N LYS A 385 9.30 17.55 -9.11
CA LYS A 385 9.91 16.77 -8.03
C LYS A 385 8.85 16.11 -7.14
N ALA A 386 7.74 16.78 -6.86
CA ALA A 386 6.61 16.23 -6.11
C ALA A 386 6.01 15.03 -6.85
N SER A 387 5.70 15.20 -8.14
CA SER A 387 5.15 14.13 -8.99
C SER A 387 6.16 12.98 -9.17
N GLN A 388 7.43 13.31 -9.39
CA GLN A 388 8.51 12.33 -9.48
C GLN A 388 8.63 11.49 -8.20
N LYS A 389 8.49 12.09 -7.01
CA LYS A 389 8.56 11.37 -5.74
C LYS A 389 7.48 10.28 -5.65
N HIS A 390 6.29 10.56 -6.17
CA HIS A 390 5.12 9.68 -6.10
C HIS A 390 5.09 8.62 -7.22
N TYR A 391 5.34 9.02 -8.46
CA TYR A 391 5.00 8.18 -9.62
C TYR A 391 6.21 7.51 -10.28
N LYS A 392 7.45 7.97 -10.08
CA LYS A 392 8.61 7.47 -10.88
C LYS A 392 8.89 5.98 -10.74
N PHE A 393 8.54 5.40 -9.59
CA PHE A 393 8.75 3.97 -9.33
C PHE A 393 7.61 3.11 -9.87
N ASN A 394 6.48 3.73 -10.20
CA ASN A 394 5.29 3.07 -10.72
C ASN A 394 5.13 3.28 -12.23
N ILE A 395 5.54 4.41 -12.79
CA ILE A 395 5.35 4.76 -14.20
C ILE A 395 6.70 5.13 -14.81
N PRO A 396 7.13 4.52 -15.94
CA PRO A 396 8.47 4.69 -16.49
C PRO A 396 8.84 6.13 -16.84
N PHE A 397 7.91 6.86 -17.46
CA PHE A 397 8.15 8.22 -17.95
C PHE A 397 7.08 9.19 -17.46
N GLY A 398 7.50 10.39 -17.09
CA GLY A 398 6.62 11.47 -16.64
C GLY A 398 6.95 12.78 -17.33
N VAL A 399 5.92 13.42 -17.87
CA VAL A 399 5.99 14.72 -18.53
C VAL A 399 4.98 15.65 -17.88
N MET A 400 5.38 16.88 -17.55
CA MET A 400 4.46 17.89 -17.06
C MET A 400 3.88 18.71 -18.21
N THR A 401 2.63 19.11 -18.06
CA THR A 401 1.97 20.13 -18.86
C THR A 401 1.65 21.35 -17.98
N PRO A 402 1.85 22.58 -18.49
CA PRO A 402 1.43 23.80 -17.80
C PRO A 402 -0.08 24.04 -17.88
N ASN A 403 -0.81 23.28 -18.71
CA ASN A 403 -2.25 23.42 -18.85
C ASN A 403 -2.97 22.83 -17.64
N ASP A 404 -4.11 23.44 -17.29
CA ASP A 404 -4.95 22.94 -16.21
C ASP A 404 -5.55 21.58 -16.56
N LEU A 405 -5.33 20.63 -15.67
CA LEU A 405 -6.01 19.34 -15.67
C LEU A 405 -7.20 19.41 -14.70
N ASP A 406 -8.08 18.43 -14.79
CA ASP A 406 -9.33 18.42 -14.04
C ASP A 406 -9.71 16.99 -13.66
N ARG A 407 -10.99 16.73 -13.42
CA ARG A 407 -11.52 15.42 -13.01
C ARG A 407 -11.51 14.37 -14.14
N MET A 408 -11.05 14.73 -15.33
CA MET A 408 -10.91 13.83 -16.46
C MET A 408 -9.60 13.06 -16.42
N GLU A 409 -9.68 11.76 -16.72
CA GLU A 409 -8.54 10.88 -16.93
C GLU A 409 -8.63 10.29 -18.33
N ILE A 410 -7.54 10.33 -19.09
CA ILE A 410 -7.47 9.79 -20.45
C ILE A 410 -6.23 8.91 -20.58
N PHE A 411 -6.40 7.72 -21.13
CA PHE A 411 -5.32 6.87 -21.57
C PHE A 411 -5.51 6.49 -23.02
N ILE A 412 -4.44 6.54 -23.81
CA ILE A 412 -4.48 6.17 -25.23
C ILE A 412 -3.18 5.49 -25.67
N ILE A 413 -3.35 4.43 -26.44
CA ILE A 413 -2.36 3.88 -27.36
C ILE A 413 -2.93 4.19 -28.76
N PRO A 414 -2.38 5.18 -29.50
CA PRO A 414 -2.99 5.68 -30.73
C PRO A 414 -3.33 4.57 -31.70
N GLY A 415 -4.57 4.59 -32.20
CA GLY A 415 -5.08 3.58 -33.14
C GLY A 415 -5.23 2.17 -32.57
N ILE A 416 -4.91 1.88 -31.30
CA ILE A 416 -5.02 0.53 -30.71
C ILE A 416 -6.13 0.50 -29.66
N PHE A 417 -6.02 1.34 -28.64
CA PHE A 417 -6.87 1.25 -27.45
C PHE A 417 -6.90 2.58 -26.72
N ALA A 418 -8.03 2.92 -26.11
CA ALA A 418 -8.12 4.03 -25.18
C ALA A 418 -9.09 3.72 -24.05
N PHE A 419 -8.89 4.37 -22.90
CA PHE A 419 -9.94 4.54 -21.92
C PHE A 419 -10.03 5.99 -21.50
N VAL A 420 -11.20 6.35 -21.02
CA VAL A 420 -11.50 7.68 -20.53
C VAL A 420 -12.45 7.57 -19.36
N GLN A 421 -12.14 8.27 -18.27
CA GLN A 421 -12.90 8.22 -17.02
C GLN A 421 -13.09 9.62 -16.43
N TYR A 422 -14.21 9.81 -15.75
CA TYR A 422 -14.48 10.99 -14.94
C TYR A 422 -14.44 10.62 -13.45
N HIS A 423 -13.66 11.37 -12.68
CA HIS A 423 -13.52 11.22 -11.24
C HIS A 423 -14.59 12.00 -10.48
N GLY A 424 -15.79 11.44 -10.39
CA GLY A 424 -16.87 11.98 -9.56
C GLY A 424 -16.75 11.58 -8.09
N GLN A 425 -17.52 12.26 -7.24
CA GLN A 425 -17.67 11.96 -5.80
C GLN A 425 -18.95 11.16 -5.56
N PRO A 426 -18.87 9.89 -5.14
CA PRO A 426 -20.07 9.11 -4.79
C PRO A 426 -20.81 9.64 -3.57
N ASN A 427 -20.11 10.33 -2.68
CA ASN A 427 -20.64 10.92 -1.47
C ASN A 427 -20.03 12.32 -1.32
N ILE A 428 -20.88 13.31 -1.06
CA ILE A 428 -20.46 14.72 -1.10
C ILE A 428 -19.49 15.11 0.02
N ASP A 429 -19.52 14.40 1.14
CA ASP A 429 -18.71 14.67 2.33
C ASP A 429 -17.30 14.05 2.25
N SER A 430 -16.89 13.60 1.06
CA SER A 430 -15.65 12.85 0.86
C SER A 430 -14.96 13.24 -0.45
N ALA A 431 -13.67 13.57 -0.39
CA ALA A 431 -12.86 13.80 -1.59
C ALA A 431 -12.41 12.50 -2.29
N VAL A 432 -12.72 11.32 -1.73
CA VAL A 432 -12.47 10.04 -2.39
C VAL A 432 -13.36 9.95 -3.63
N THR A 433 -12.72 9.86 -4.79
CA THR A 433 -13.40 9.77 -6.08
C THR A 433 -13.60 8.32 -6.50
N LEU A 434 -14.57 8.12 -7.40
CA LEU A 434 -14.85 6.85 -8.05
C LEU A 434 -14.88 7.07 -9.57
N PRO A 435 -13.80 6.73 -10.28
CA PRO A 435 -13.76 6.96 -11.72
C PRO A 435 -14.76 6.05 -12.46
N ILE A 436 -15.55 6.65 -13.34
CA ILE A 436 -16.46 5.94 -14.26
C ILE A 436 -16.28 6.49 -15.66
N GLY A 437 -16.35 5.61 -16.65
CA GLY A 437 -16.34 5.99 -18.05
C GLY A 437 -16.36 4.74 -18.92
N TYR A 438 -15.54 4.72 -19.97
CA TYR A 438 -15.46 3.57 -20.86
C TYR A 438 -14.04 3.31 -21.36
N MET A 439 -13.84 2.09 -21.86
CA MET A 439 -12.69 1.71 -22.68
C MET A 439 -13.15 1.35 -24.10
N THR A 440 -12.32 1.61 -25.10
CA THR A 440 -12.68 1.43 -26.51
C THR A 440 -11.51 0.97 -27.37
N VAL A 441 -11.84 0.22 -28.42
CA VAL A 441 -10.99 -0.09 -29.59
C VAL A 441 -11.63 0.38 -30.89
N ASN A 442 -12.81 1.00 -30.81
CA ASN A 442 -13.52 1.53 -31.97
C ASN A 442 -12.75 2.74 -32.54
N GLN A 443 -12.44 2.69 -33.84
CA GLN A 443 -11.53 3.65 -34.48
C GLN A 443 -12.06 5.09 -34.46
N GLU A 444 -13.37 5.31 -34.62
CA GLU A 444 -13.96 6.66 -34.58
C GLU A 444 -13.78 7.28 -33.19
N ARG A 445 -14.06 6.50 -32.13
CA ARG A 445 -13.84 6.94 -30.75
C ARG A 445 -12.36 7.12 -30.40
N LEU A 446 -11.47 6.27 -30.92
CA LEU A 446 -10.02 6.44 -30.74
C LEU A 446 -9.55 7.77 -31.34
N ASN A 447 -10.00 8.11 -32.55
CA ASN A 447 -9.64 9.38 -33.21
C ASN A 447 -10.20 10.60 -32.46
N LEU A 448 -11.41 10.49 -31.89
CA LEU A 448 -12.00 11.52 -31.03
C LEU A 448 -11.16 11.74 -29.78
N ILE A 449 -10.84 10.67 -29.04
CA ILE A 449 -10.02 10.74 -27.82
C ILE A 449 -8.62 11.27 -28.14
N GLU A 450 -8.03 10.86 -29.25
CA GLU A 450 -6.72 11.35 -29.70
C GLU A 450 -6.73 12.85 -30.02
N SER A 451 -7.79 13.34 -30.65
CA SER A 451 -7.97 14.78 -30.90
C SER A 451 -8.13 15.55 -29.60
N LEU A 452 -8.92 15.02 -28.67
CA LEU A 452 -9.18 15.65 -27.37
C LEU A 452 -7.90 15.75 -26.53
N ILE A 453 -7.10 14.68 -26.43
CA ILE A 453 -5.85 14.74 -25.67
C ILE A 453 -4.87 15.73 -26.30
N LYS A 454 -4.77 15.81 -27.63
CA LYS A 454 -3.94 16.82 -28.32
C LYS A 454 -4.36 18.24 -27.98
N GLU A 455 -5.67 18.52 -28.02
CA GLU A 455 -6.22 19.83 -27.67
C GLU A 455 -5.87 20.20 -26.22
N ARG A 456 -6.07 19.27 -25.28
CA ARG A 456 -5.78 19.48 -23.87
C ARG A 456 -4.29 19.63 -23.55
N LEU A 457 -3.41 18.97 -24.29
CA LEU A 457 -1.96 19.12 -24.13
C LEU A 457 -1.43 20.41 -24.73
N GLY A 458 -2.06 20.91 -25.78
CA GLY A 458 -1.56 22.06 -26.54
C GLY A 458 -0.23 21.76 -27.26
N PRO A 459 0.59 22.78 -27.53
CA PRO A 459 1.86 22.61 -28.23
C PRO A 459 2.85 21.75 -27.43
N ILE A 460 3.53 20.79 -28.10
CA ILE A 460 4.52 19.89 -27.47
C ILE A 460 5.66 20.69 -26.84
N GLU A 461 5.99 21.86 -27.39
CA GLU A 461 7.03 22.76 -26.89
C GLU A 461 6.72 23.35 -25.51
N SER A 462 5.45 23.30 -25.08
CA SER A 462 5.05 23.72 -23.73
C SER A 462 5.35 22.64 -22.68
N LEU A 463 5.47 21.38 -23.10
CA LEU A 463 5.68 20.25 -22.21
C LEU A 463 7.11 20.24 -21.66
N ARG A 464 7.29 19.69 -20.46
CA ARG A 464 8.60 19.56 -19.81
C ARG A 464 8.76 18.17 -19.21
N MET A 465 9.95 17.60 -19.30
CA MET A 465 10.26 16.29 -18.72
C MET A 465 10.28 16.37 -17.18
N SER A 466 9.61 15.43 -16.52
CA SER A 466 9.67 15.24 -15.07
C SER A 466 10.56 14.06 -14.69
N TRP A 467 10.48 12.93 -15.38
CA TRP A 467 11.41 11.80 -15.24
C TRP A 467 11.43 10.87 -16.48
N PRO A 468 12.56 10.19 -16.76
CA PRO A 468 13.87 10.32 -16.11
C PRO A 468 14.57 11.63 -16.51
N SER A 469 15.49 12.09 -15.67
CA SER A 469 16.21 13.36 -15.90
C SER A 469 17.22 13.32 -17.06
N SER A 470 17.48 12.16 -17.65
CA SER A 470 18.39 12.01 -18.80
C SER A 470 18.02 10.80 -19.64
N GLY A 471 18.29 10.86 -20.96
CA GLY A 471 18.33 9.69 -21.84
C GLY A 471 17.24 9.59 -22.91
N LYS A 472 16.12 10.33 -22.79
CA LYS A 472 15.08 10.40 -23.83
C LYS A 472 14.55 11.83 -23.99
N ASP A 473 14.29 12.23 -25.23
CA ASP A 473 13.58 13.46 -25.56
C ASP A 473 12.05 13.26 -25.43
N ILE A 474 11.31 14.31 -25.09
CA ILE A 474 9.83 14.31 -25.13
C ILE A 474 9.33 13.85 -26.50
N PHE A 475 10.04 14.21 -27.59
CA PHE A 475 9.69 13.79 -28.95
C PHE A 475 9.85 12.28 -29.23
N GLU A 476 10.49 11.53 -28.33
CA GLU A 476 10.57 10.06 -28.34
C GLU A 476 9.46 9.41 -27.48
N LEU A 477 8.82 10.19 -26.61
CA LEU A 477 7.78 9.71 -25.70
C LEU A 477 6.35 9.96 -26.22
N ILE A 478 6.16 11.02 -26.99
CA ILE A 478 4.86 11.42 -27.57
C ILE A 478 4.70 10.87 -28.99
N PRO A 479 3.53 10.35 -29.43
CA PRO A 479 3.34 9.80 -30.77
C PRO A 479 3.86 10.69 -31.90
N SER A 480 4.55 10.10 -32.88
CA SER A 480 5.24 10.85 -33.93
C SER A 480 4.30 11.71 -34.78
N ASN A 481 3.07 11.24 -35.00
CA ASN A 481 2.00 11.92 -35.72
C ASN A 481 1.42 13.15 -34.97
N TRP A 482 1.79 13.38 -33.70
CA TRP A 482 1.34 14.56 -32.94
C TRP A 482 2.22 15.79 -33.20
N LYS A 483 3.36 15.64 -33.87
CA LYS A 483 4.35 16.69 -34.13
C LYS A 483 3.88 17.77 -35.11
N ILE A 484 2.74 17.62 -35.78
CA ILE A 484 2.34 18.48 -36.92
C ILE A 484 1.62 19.77 -36.48
N LEU A 485 1.23 19.93 -35.21
CA LEU A 485 0.41 21.08 -34.77
C LEU A 485 1.16 22.42 -34.56
N GLY A 486 2.41 22.58 -35.04
CA GLY A 486 3.24 23.74 -34.70
C GLY A 486 3.96 24.49 -35.83
N ARG A 487 3.91 24.05 -37.10
CA ARG A 487 4.58 24.79 -38.19
C ARG A 487 3.81 24.69 -39.52
N GLU A 488 3.15 25.77 -39.91
CA GLU A 488 3.14 26.11 -41.34
C GLU A 488 4.58 26.49 -41.72
N PRO A 489 5.18 25.88 -42.76
CA PRO A 489 6.45 26.34 -43.27
C PRO A 489 6.24 27.70 -43.94
N THR A 490 6.69 28.77 -43.27
CA THR A 490 6.91 30.05 -43.97
C THR A 490 7.87 29.80 -45.14
N PRO A 491 7.55 30.25 -46.36
CA PRO A 491 8.42 30.04 -47.52
C PRO A 491 9.77 30.70 -47.30
N GLU A 492 10.83 29.99 -47.66
CA GLU A 492 12.21 30.45 -47.64
C GLU A 492 12.35 31.86 -48.24
N SER A 493 12.82 32.82 -47.44
CA SER A 493 13.48 34.01 -47.97
C SER A 493 14.96 33.93 -47.63
N ASN A 494 15.73 33.41 -48.57
CA ASN A 494 17.15 33.71 -48.71
C ASN A 494 17.40 35.21 -48.51
N LYS A 495 18.21 35.57 -47.52
CA LYS A 495 19.16 36.70 -47.54
C LYS A 495 19.98 36.74 -46.26
N THR A 496 21.22 36.27 -46.37
CA THR A 496 22.34 36.65 -45.51
C THR A 496 22.47 38.18 -45.43
N PRO A 497 22.90 38.70 -44.28
CA PRO A 497 24.02 39.62 -44.36
C PRO A 497 25.12 39.27 -43.34
N SER A 498 26.31 39.16 -43.91
CA SER A 498 27.62 39.17 -43.29
C SER A 498 27.77 40.31 -42.28
N ARG A 499 28.36 40.01 -41.12
CA ARG A 499 28.99 41.03 -40.26
C ARG A 499 30.40 40.62 -39.85
N ALA A 500 31.30 41.56 -40.11
CA ALA A 500 32.74 41.42 -40.09
C ALA A 500 33.34 41.29 -38.68
N ILE A 501 34.38 40.46 -38.59
CA ILE A 501 35.25 40.30 -37.43
C ILE A 501 36.28 41.44 -37.46
N LEU A 502 36.19 42.38 -36.51
CA LEU A 502 37.25 43.36 -36.25
C LEU A 502 38.23 42.79 -35.21
N ARG A 503 39.42 42.39 -35.69
CA ARG A 503 40.60 42.10 -34.87
C ARG A 503 41.29 43.42 -34.50
N LEU A 504 41.40 43.73 -33.21
CA LEU A 504 42.30 44.77 -32.70
C LEU A 504 43.69 44.15 -32.45
N LYS A 505 44.71 44.69 -33.13
CA LYS A 505 46.13 44.45 -32.85
C LYS A 505 46.61 45.42 -31.77
N LYS A 506 47.55 44.94 -30.96
CA LYS A 506 48.30 45.67 -29.92
C LYS A 506 48.90 46.99 -30.42
N SER A 507 48.83 47.99 -29.54
CA SER A 507 49.95 48.83 -29.09
C SER A 507 49.73 49.16 -27.63
#